data_AF-A0A133QIB5-F1
#
_entry.id   AF-A0A133QIB5-F1
#
_cell.length_a   1.000
_cell.length_b   1.000
_cell.length_c   1.000
_cell.angle_alpha   90.00
_cell.angle_beta   90.00
_cell.angle_gamma   90.00
#
_symmetry.space_group_name_H-M   'P 1'
#
loop_
_entity.id
_entity.type
_entity.pdbx_description
1 polymer ?
#
loop_
_entity_poly.entity_id
_entity_poly.type
_entity_poly.pdbx_seq_one_letter_code
_entity_poly.pdbx_strand_id
1 'polypeptide(L)'
;SVDNLRTMLQSREKPESKQQLAEIGVPFDDYLPKKKNATVIDESKINWKQLDNLGLTRERLEQSGELEKMLSWQKSNLVTIAVPIGDTTIYTEARLAFRTDDSGNIGLAIHPLRKE
;
A
#
# COMPACT_ATOMS: atom_id res chain seq x y z
N SER A 1 -27.24 24.78 -16.09
CA SER A 1 -26.74 25.50 -17.28
C SER A 1 -25.43 26.19 -16.98
N VAL A 2 -24.48 26.18 -17.93
CA VAL A 2 -23.13 26.76 -17.81
C VAL A 2 -23.13 28.27 -17.53
N ASP A 3 -24.17 28.99 -17.97
CA ASP A 3 -24.34 30.42 -17.69
C ASP A 3 -24.51 30.73 -16.19
N ASN A 4 -25.21 29.87 -15.45
CA ASN A 4 -25.42 30.06 -14.02
C ASN A 4 -24.09 29.93 -13.24
N LEU A 5 -23.25 28.97 -13.64
CA LEU A 5 -21.91 28.78 -13.08
C LEU A 5 -20.99 29.98 -13.36
N ARG A 6 -21.07 30.57 -14.57
CA ARG A 6 -20.29 31.76 -14.91
C ARG A 6 -20.66 32.96 -14.03
N THR A 7 -21.95 33.20 -13.82
CA THR A 7 -22.44 34.28 -12.94
C THR A 7 -22.03 34.04 -11.48
N MET A 8 -22.07 32.80 -11.01
CA MET A 8 -21.62 32.42 -9.66
C MET A 8 -20.11 32.61 -9.48
N LEU A 9 -19.28 32.26 -10.47
CA LEU A 9 -17.83 32.49 -10.45
C LEU A 9 -17.47 33.98 -10.43
N GLN A 10 -18.22 34.81 -11.16
CA GLN A 10 -18.06 36.26 -11.14
C GLN A 10 -18.48 36.90 -9.80
N SER A 11 -19.42 36.27 -9.09
CA SER A 11 -19.94 36.73 -7.80
C SER A 11 -19.37 35.98 -6.59
N ARG A 12 -18.21 35.32 -6.73
CA ARG A 12 -17.53 34.50 -5.72
C ARG A 12 -17.33 35.20 -4.35
N GLU A 13 -17.26 36.53 -4.33
CA GLU A 13 -17.04 37.32 -3.11
C GLU A 13 -18.32 37.50 -2.27
N LYS A 14 -19.50 37.21 -2.82
CA LYS A 14 -20.77 37.26 -2.08
C LYS A 14 -20.96 35.98 -1.25
N PRO A 15 -21.40 36.08 0.02
CA PRO A 15 -21.55 34.93 0.91
C PRO A 15 -22.55 33.89 0.37
N GLU A 16 -23.62 34.34 -0.30
CA GLU A 16 -24.65 33.47 -0.90
C GLU A 16 -24.10 32.63 -2.06
N SER A 17 -23.37 33.27 -2.99
CA SER A 17 -22.69 32.56 -4.08
C SER A 17 -21.60 31.62 -3.56
N LYS A 18 -20.92 31.98 -2.46
CA LYS A 18 -19.89 31.12 -1.84
C LYS A 18 -20.48 29.85 -1.23
N GLN A 19 -21.67 29.91 -0.61
CA GLN A 19 -22.37 28.72 -0.12
C GLN A 19 -22.86 27.84 -1.27
N GLN A 20 -23.43 28.43 -2.33
CA GLN A 20 -23.89 27.67 -3.48
C GLN A 20 -22.73 27.04 -4.28
N LEU A 21 -21.59 27.72 -4.38
CA LEU A 21 -20.37 27.17 -4.99
C LEU A 21 -19.78 26.03 -4.15
N ALA A 22 -19.94 26.04 -2.83
CA ALA A 22 -19.52 24.95 -1.95
C ALA A 22 -20.50 23.75 -1.98
N GLU A 23 -21.78 23.99 -2.23
CA GLU A 23 -22.80 22.93 -2.38
C GLU A 23 -22.70 22.23 -3.75
N ILE A 24 -22.39 22.99 -4.81
CA ILE A 24 -22.18 22.46 -6.17
C ILE A 24 -20.75 21.94 -6.35
N GLY A 25 -19.79 22.55 -5.64
CA GLY A 25 -18.40 22.16 -5.64
C GLY A 25 -18.20 20.94 -4.76
N VAL A 26 -18.20 19.76 -5.37
CA VAL A 26 -17.73 18.55 -4.70
C VAL A 26 -16.33 18.85 -4.13
N PRO A 27 -16.13 18.75 -2.80
CA PRO A 27 -14.86 19.07 -2.19
C PRO A 27 -13.77 18.20 -2.80
N PHE A 28 -12.60 18.81 -3.05
CA PHE A 28 -11.46 18.10 -3.66
C PHE A 28 -11.01 16.87 -2.85
N ASP A 29 -11.33 16.83 -1.55
CA ASP A 29 -11.19 15.65 -0.68
C ASP A 29 -11.97 14.41 -1.14
N ASP A 30 -13.09 14.57 -1.84
CA ASP A 30 -13.86 13.45 -2.39
C ASP A 30 -13.29 12.98 -3.75
N TYR A 31 -12.53 13.84 -4.44
CA TYR A 31 -11.81 13.53 -5.68
C TYR A 31 -10.38 13.04 -5.48
N LEU A 32 -9.79 13.27 -4.31
CA LEU A 32 -8.69 12.45 -3.87
C LEU A 32 -9.21 11.02 -3.92
N PRO A 33 -8.61 10.11 -4.70
CA PRO A 33 -8.90 8.70 -4.50
C PRO A 33 -8.58 8.49 -3.03
N LYS A 34 -9.62 8.40 -2.17
CA LYS A 34 -9.51 8.09 -0.74
C LYS A 34 -8.36 7.13 -0.69
N LYS A 35 -7.18 7.55 -0.19
CA LYS A 35 -5.97 6.73 -0.22
C LYS A 35 -6.47 5.37 0.19
N LYS A 36 -6.52 4.45 -0.78
CA LYS A 36 -7.30 3.22 -0.65
C LYS A 36 -6.47 2.37 0.29
N ASN A 37 -6.56 2.71 1.57
CA ASN A 37 -6.24 1.86 2.69
C ASN A 37 -7.30 0.74 2.77
N ALA A 38 -7.86 0.31 1.62
CA ALA A 38 -9.08 -0.46 1.47
C ALA A 38 -8.86 -1.78 0.71
N THR A 39 -7.60 -2.08 0.38
CA THR A 39 -7.14 -3.45 0.08
C THR A 39 -5.80 -3.68 0.78
N VAL A 40 -5.63 -3.07 1.95
CA VAL A 40 -4.45 -3.29 2.80
C VAL A 40 -4.65 -4.67 3.39
N ILE A 41 -3.80 -5.58 2.95
CA ILE A 41 -3.61 -6.88 3.59
C ILE A 41 -3.55 -6.66 5.10
N ASP A 42 -4.39 -7.35 5.86
CA ASP A 42 -4.38 -7.18 7.31
C ASP A 42 -3.08 -7.75 7.87
N GLU A 43 -2.27 -6.89 8.51
CA GLU A 43 -0.97 -7.26 9.08
C GLU A 43 -1.08 -8.39 10.10
N SER A 44 -2.23 -8.47 10.79
CA SER A 44 -2.55 -9.50 11.76
C SER A 44 -2.64 -10.89 11.13
N LYS A 45 -2.96 -10.96 9.83
CA LYS A 45 -3.08 -12.20 9.07
C LYS A 45 -1.77 -12.64 8.42
N ILE A 46 -0.73 -11.80 8.46
CA ILE A 46 0.58 -12.12 7.92
C ILE A 46 1.27 -13.11 8.86
N ASN A 47 1.80 -14.19 8.29
CA ASN A 47 2.60 -15.14 9.05
C ASN A 47 4.04 -14.62 9.22
N TRP A 48 4.24 -13.73 10.20
CA TRP A 48 5.54 -13.12 10.52
C TRP A 48 6.63 -14.15 10.86
N LYS A 49 6.24 -15.33 11.36
CA LYS A 49 7.18 -16.44 11.63
C LYS A 49 7.90 -16.90 10.36
N GLN A 50 7.27 -16.82 9.19
CA GLN A 50 7.94 -17.20 7.94
C GLN A 50 9.00 -16.17 7.54
N LEU A 51 8.75 -14.88 7.77
CA LEU A 51 9.76 -13.85 7.57
C LEU A 51 10.90 -13.97 8.58
N ASP A 52 10.56 -14.20 9.85
CA ASP A 52 11.53 -14.33 10.94
C ASP A 52 12.50 -15.50 10.70
N ASN A 53 11.99 -16.65 10.22
CA ASN A 53 12.81 -17.79 9.77
C ASN A 53 13.77 -17.45 8.62
N LEU A 54 13.48 -16.38 7.86
CA LEU A 54 14.32 -15.88 6.78
C LEU A 54 15.19 -14.69 7.23
N GLY A 55 15.28 -14.43 8.54
CA GLY A 55 16.02 -13.29 9.10
C GLY A 55 15.44 -11.92 8.72
N LEU A 56 14.15 -11.88 8.36
CA LEU A 56 13.42 -10.66 8.06
C LEU A 56 12.45 -10.34 9.20
N THR A 57 12.52 -9.11 9.70
CA THR A 57 11.55 -8.58 10.65
C THR A 57 10.60 -7.61 9.96
N ARG A 58 9.39 -7.47 10.53
CA ARG A 58 8.41 -6.45 10.11
C ARG A 58 9.05 -5.07 10.05
N GLU A 59 9.79 -4.72 11.10
CA GLU A 59 10.43 -3.42 11.26
C GLU A 59 11.40 -3.11 10.12
N ARG A 60 12.15 -4.13 9.64
CA ARG A 60 13.06 -3.97 8.49
C ARG A 60 12.30 -3.71 7.18
N LEU A 61 11.18 -4.40 6.96
CA LEU A 61 10.35 -4.15 5.78
C LEU A 61 9.64 -2.81 5.83
N GLU A 62 9.27 -2.36 7.03
CA GLU A 62 8.67 -1.05 7.27
C GLU A 62 9.69 0.06 7.02
N GLN A 63 10.91 -0.06 7.55
CA GLN A 63 12.01 0.87 7.31
C GLN A 63 12.38 0.98 5.83
N SER A 64 12.33 -0.13 5.08
CA SER A 64 12.56 -0.12 3.63
C SER A 64 11.35 0.35 2.81
N GLY A 65 10.19 0.61 3.43
CA GLY A 65 8.94 0.95 2.73
C GLY A 65 8.39 -0.19 1.86
N GLU A 66 8.85 -1.41 2.11
CA GLU A 66 8.45 -2.60 1.38
C GLU A 66 7.21 -3.23 1.98
N LEU A 67 7.06 -3.10 3.30
CA LEU A 67 5.85 -3.53 4.00
C LEU A 67 4.61 -2.85 3.40
N GLU A 68 4.65 -1.53 3.23
CA GLU A 68 3.53 -0.76 2.66
C GLU A 68 3.17 -1.22 1.23
N LYS A 69 4.18 -1.52 0.41
CA LYS A 69 4.00 -2.06 -0.95
C LYS A 69 3.41 -3.46 -0.94
N MET A 70 3.96 -4.34 -0.12
CA MET A 70 3.47 -5.71 0.02
C MET A 70 2.03 -5.74 0.56
N LEU A 71 1.74 -4.88 1.53
CA LEU A 71 0.39 -4.70 2.08
C LEU A 71 -0.60 -4.18 1.02
N SER A 72 -0.10 -3.44 0.03
CA SER A 72 -0.86 -2.94 -1.12
C SER A 72 -0.91 -3.92 -2.30
N TRP A 73 -0.69 -5.22 -2.07
CA TRP A 73 -0.64 -6.27 -3.11
C TRP A 73 0.49 -6.12 -4.14
N GLN A 74 1.50 -5.30 -3.85
CA GLN A 74 2.66 -5.13 -4.74
C GLN A 74 3.82 -6.05 -4.32
N LYS A 75 4.72 -6.34 -5.28
CA LYS A 75 5.97 -7.05 -4.98
C LYS A 75 6.93 -6.10 -4.27
N SER A 76 7.64 -6.60 -3.26
CA SER A 76 8.75 -5.90 -2.64
C SER A 76 9.90 -5.73 -3.65
N ASN A 77 10.84 -4.87 -3.31
CA ASN A 77 12.12 -4.80 -3.98
C ASN A 77 13.00 -5.99 -3.54
N LEU A 78 14.26 -5.96 -3.95
CA LEU A 78 15.26 -6.91 -3.48
C LEU A 78 15.49 -6.66 -1.99
N VAL A 79 15.02 -7.58 -1.16
CA VAL A 79 15.35 -7.65 0.26
C VAL A 79 16.41 -8.70 0.50
N THR A 80 17.39 -8.37 1.34
CA THR A 80 18.34 -9.36 1.84
C THR A 80 17.65 -10.27 2.84
N ILE A 81 17.57 -11.56 2.52
CA ILE A 81 17.02 -12.62 3.35
C ILE A 81 18.14 -13.59 3.75
N ALA A 82 18.03 -14.15 4.94
CA ALA A 82 18.93 -15.14 5.51
C ALA A 82 18.22 -16.49 5.49
N VAL A 83 18.50 -17.33 4.48
CA VAL A 83 17.85 -18.64 4.34
C VAL A 83 18.72 -19.70 5.03
N PRO A 84 18.24 -20.36 6.08
CA PRO A 84 18.93 -21.52 6.64
C PRO A 84 18.82 -22.70 5.68
N ILE A 85 19.96 -23.17 5.18
CA ILE A 85 20.08 -24.35 4.31
C ILE A 85 20.95 -25.37 5.05
N GLY A 86 20.30 -26.35 5.70
CA GLY A 86 20.98 -27.33 6.55
C GLY A 86 21.66 -26.66 7.73
N ASP A 87 22.99 -26.77 7.82
CA ASP A 87 23.82 -26.20 8.89
C ASP A 87 24.38 -24.79 8.55
N THR A 88 24.06 -24.23 7.38
CA THR A 88 24.59 -22.93 6.93
C THR A 88 23.48 -21.94 6.60
N THR A 89 23.61 -20.70 7.07
CA THR A 89 22.70 -19.60 6.71
C THR A 89 23.25 -18.86 5.49
N ILE A 90 22.50 -18.88 4.39
CA ILE A 90 22.86 -18.16 3.16
C ILE A 90 22.14 -16.82 3.14
N TYR A 91 22.91 -15.74 2.98
CA TYR A 91 22.37 -14.41 2.74
C TYR A 91 22.19 -14.22 1.24
N THR A 92 20.95 -14.01 0.80
CA THR A 92 20.62 -13.80 -0.60
C THR A 92 19.57 -12.70 -0.74
N GLU A 93 19.48 -12.10 -1.91
CA GLU A 93 18.46 -11.11 -2.19
C GLU A 93 17.24 -11.78 -2.83
N ALA A 94 16.05 -11.49 -2.30
CA ALA A 94 14.79 -12.04 -2.79
C ALA A 94 13.74 -10.93 -2.89
N ARG A 95 12.74 -11.15 -3.73
CA ARG A 95 11.52 -10.33 -3.75
C ARG A 95 10.43 -11.05 -2.97
N LEU A 96 9.77 -10.35 -2.07
CA LEU A 96 8.65 -10.87 -1.31
C LEU A 96 7.33 -10.36 -1.88
N ALA A 97 6.29 -11.18 -1.79
CA ALA A 97 4.93 -10.77 -2.10
C ALA A 97 3.98 -11.46 -1.13
N PHE A 98 2.97 -10.74 -0.67
CA PHE A 98 1.87 -11.36 0.07
C PHE A 98 0.85 -11.92 -0.92
N ARG A 99 0.33 -13.11 -0.61
CA ARG A 99 -0.74 -13.79 -1.36
C ARG A 99 -1.85 -14.19 -0.41
N THR A 100 -3.10 -13.90 -0.75
CA THR A 100 -4.23 -14.51 -0.04
C THR A 100 -4.35 -15.95 -0.51
N ASP A 101 -4.36 -16.88 0.42
CA ASP A 101 -4.70 -18.27 0.18
C ASP A 101 -6.23 -18.47 0.22
N ASP A 102 -6.76 -19.61 -0.25
CA ASP A 102 -8.20 -19.91 -0.31
C ASP A 102 -8.89 -19.78 1.06
N SER A 103 -8.14 -19.99 2.15
CA SER A 103 -8.60 -19.80 3.54
C SER A 103 -8.70 -18.34 3.99
N GLY A 104 -8.37 -17.35 3.15
CA GLY A 104 -8.36 -15.92 3.53
C GLY A 104 -7.19 -15.52 4.44
N ASN A 105 -6.17 -16.39 4.54
CA ASN A 105 -4.91 -16.15 5.24
C ASN A 105 -3.90 -15.52 4.28
N ILE A 106 -2.98 -14.73 4.83
CA ILE A 106 -1.95 -14.07 4.03
C ILE A 106 -0.68 -14.92 4.07
N GLY A 107 -0.43 -15.64 2.99
CA GLY A 107 0.79 -16.38 2.73
C GLY A 107 1.90 -15.48 2.21
N LEU A 108 3.14 -15.78 2.59
CA LEU A 108 4.34 -15.13 2.06
C LEU A 108 4.87 -15.91 0.85
N ALA A 109 4.94 -15.25 -0.31
CA ALA A 109 5.62 -15.76 -1.48
C ALA A 109 7.02 -15.13 -1.59
N ILE A 110 8.05 -15.97 -1.59
CA ILE A 110 9.45 -15.56 -1.71
C ILE A 110 9.91 -15.91 -3.12
N HIS A 111 10.37 -14.91 -3.86
CA HIS A 111 10.99 -15.05 -5.16
C HIS A 111 12.49 -14.76 -5.01
N PRO A 112 13.32 -15.77 -4.68
CA PRO A 112 14.76 -15.59 -4.60
C PRO A 112 15.33 -15.21 -5.97
N LEU A 113 16.25 -14.24 -6.00
CA LEU A 113 17.00 -13.93 -7.21
C LEU A 113 18.15 -14.94 -7.32
N ARG A 114 18.00 -15.95 -8.19
CA ARG A 114 19.11 -16.84 -8.50
C ARG A 114 20.17 -16.05 -9.27
N LYS A 115 21.31 -15.80 -8.65
CA LYS A 115 22.51 -15.35 -9.34
C LYS A 115 23.16 -16.59 -9.95
N GLU A 116 23.16 -16.66 -11.28
CA GLU A 116 23.95 -17.62 -12.04
C GLU A 116 25.44 -17.24 -11.99
#